data_AF-A0A1J7IDA2-F1
#
_entry.id   AF-A0A1J7IDA2-F1
#
_cell.length_a   1.000
_cell.length_b   1.000
_cell.length_c   1.000
_cell.angle_alpha   90.00
_cell.angle_beta   90.00
_cell.angle_gamma   90.00
#
_symmetry.space_group_name_H-M   'P 1'
#
loop_
_entity.id
_entity.type
_entity.pdbx_description
1 polymer ?
#
loop_
_entity_poly.entity_id
_entity_poly.type
_entity_poly.pdbx_seq_one_letter_code
_entity_poly.pdbx_strand_id
1 'polypeptide(L)'
;MASVKRMTALAEEIAEKTKIVADYLTSKGLEAASLDADGLAEFPIAPEDEVPFKARLELVAATRELHDISLGPKEGLRYLAWDSVNSLSLQAVWDFRVAEHVPRAGTISYEDLTAKVEAANDMLPIGVLNLRRLLRHAMTNRIFCEPSKGQVAHTRASLLLLEDEPLKNWVGFMCNDLWLPIANVVNAMKKWPASEEPTETGVNLAYGQNLPWFDFIQEDQAFSNRYNLAMKAHGGAAGYGLEHVVEGYPWGDLGEATVVDMGGNQGYVSFAIAEAFPSLSFIVQDQAGMRTPETMAKVPAALADRVRLTTHDFFTPQTEVADVYLFRMIFHGFADKYCVRILQALIPALGKGARIVINDGALPEPGTAGYIEERTMRTMDLFMQVTVNAREREADDWAALFKEADDRYRLLRVWCPERSRMSFIEAEWSGE
;
A
#
# COMPACT_ATOMS: atom_id res chain seq x y z
N MET A 1 20.47 -29.31 -14.68
CA MET A 1 21.71 -28.65 -15.17
C MET A 1 21.60 -27.12 -15.27
N ALA A 2 20.41 -26.52 -15.39
CA ALA A 2 20.26 -25.06 -15.50
C ALA A 2 20.59 -24.27 -14.21
N SER A 3 20.35 -24.84 -13.02
CA SER A 3 20.52 -24.12 -11.73
C SER A 3 21.96 -23.68 -11.44
N VAL A 4 22.98 -24.53 -11.65
CA VAL A 4 24.39 -24.15 -11.35
C VAL A 4 24.87 -23.01 -12.25
N LYS A 5 24.52 -23.04 -13.55
CA LYS A 5 24.83 -21.94 -14.47
C LYS A 5 24.10 -20.66 -14.07
N ARG A 6 22.83 -20.76 -13.66
CA ARG A 6 22.05 -19.59 -13.18
C ARG A 6 22.64 -19.01 -11.90
N MET A 7 23.08 -19.83 -10.93
CA MET A 7 23.75 -19.34 -9.72
C MET A 7 25.02 -18.55 -10.04
N THR A 8 25.82 -19.04 -11.00
CA THR A 8 27.04 -18.34 -11.43
C THR A 8 26.69 -17.00 -12.10
N ALA A 9 25.71 -17.01 -13.01
CA ALA A 9 25.24 -15.80 -13.67
C ALA A 9 24.66 -14.78 -12.67
N LEU A 10 23.91 -15.24 -11.66
CA LEU A 10 23.40 -14.38 -10.59
C LEU A 10 24.53 -13.75 -9.76
N ALA A 11 25.60 -14.50 -9.47
CA ALA A 11 26.74 -13.94 -8.74
C ALA A 11 27.45 -12.84 -9.54
N GLU A 12 27.60 -13.02 -10.86
CA GLU A 12 28.14 -12.01 -11.77
C GLU A 12 27.22 -10.77 -11.86
N GLU A 13 25.92 -10.99 -12.01
CA GLU A 13 24.88 -9.95 -12.04
C GLU A 13 24.88 -9.13 -10.74
N ILE A 14 24.89 -9.80 -9.58
CA ILE A 14 24.97 -9.16 -8.25
C ILE A 14 26.22 -8.29 -8.16
N ALA A 15 27.39 -8.78 -8.61
CA ALA A 15 28.62 -8.01 -8.58
C ALA A 15 28.56 -6.77 -9.48
N GLU A 16 28.02 -6.91 -10.69
CA GLU A 16 27.81 -5.81 -11.63
C GLU A 16 26.88 -4.73 -11.04
N LYS A 17 25.69 -5.13 -10.57
CA LYS A 17 24.71 -4.17 -10.03
C LYS A 17 25.19 -3.52 -8.75
N THR A 18 25.87 -4.27 -7.87
CA THR A 18 26.51 -3.72 -6.67
C THR A 18 27.53 -2.64 -7.04
N LYS A 19 28.33 -2.87 -8.09
CA LYS A 19 29.30 -1.87 -8.56
C LYS A 19 28.62 -0.60 -9.04
N ILE A 20 27.57 -0.69 -9.87
CA ILE A 20 26.82 0.47 -10.36
C ILE A 20 26.30 1.31 -9.18
N VAL A 21 25.69 0.64 -8.20
CA VAL A 21 25.14 1.29 -7.00
C VAL A 21 26.26 1.94 -6.16
N ALA A 22 27.35 1.22 -5.89
CA ALA A 22 28.46 1.72 -5.08
C ALA A 22 29.22 2.87 -5.74
N ASP A 23 29.45 2.80 -7.06
CA ASP A 23 30.11 3.85 -7.84
C ASP A 23 29.24 5.12 -7.82
N TYR A 24 27.91 4.99 -7.95
CA TYR A 24 26.99 6.12 -7.84
C TYR A 24 27.08 6.78 -6.45
N LEU A 25 26.93 6.01 -5.36
CA LEU A 25 27.01 6.53 -4.00
C LEU A 25 28.34 7.26 -3.76
N THR A 26 29.45 6.64 -4.18
CA THR A 26 30.80 7.23 -4.07
C THR A 26 30.90 8.54 -4.85
N SER A 27 30.38 8.58 -6.08
CA SER A 27 30.42 9.78 -6.94
C SER A 27 29.63 10.96 -6.36
N LYS A 28 28.60 10.67 -5.55
CA LYS A 28 27.75 11.67 -4.89
C LYS A 28 28.19 11.99 -3.46
N GLY A 29 29.21 11.30 -2.93
CA GLY A 29 29.61 11.41 -1.53
C GLY A 29 28.53 10.95 -0.55
N LEU A 30 27.68 10.00 -0.96
CA LEU A 30 26.59 9.45 -0.17
C LEU A 30 27.02 8.16 0.52
N GLU A 31 26.52 7.92 1.72
CA GLU A 31 26.67 6.64 2.42
C GLU A 31 25.59 5.64 1.97
N ALA A 32 25.84 4.35 2.15
CA ALA A 32 24.83 3.32 1.94
C ALA A 32 23.88 3.23 3.16
N ALA A 33 22.68 2.68 2.93
CA ALA A 33 21.81 2.28 4.04
C ALA A 33 22.54 1.29 4.96
N SER A 34 22.36 1.43 6.27
CA SER A 34 23.09 0.67 7.28
C SER A 34 22.17 -0.15 8.17
N LEU A 35 22.73 -1.22 8.72
CA LEU A 35 22.09 -2.02 9.77
C LEU A 35 22.40 -1.47 11.18
N ASP A 36 23.44 -0.64 11.30
CA ASP A 36 23.90 -0.07 12.55
C ASP A 36 23.05 1.11 12.99
N ALA A 37 22.86 1.26 14.31
CA ALA A 37 21.92 2.20 14.91
C ALA A 37 22.05 3.66 14.44
N ASP A 38 23.28 4.08 14.14
CA ASP A 38 23.68 5.43 13.74
C ASP A 38 23.72 5.66 12.22
N GLY A 39 23.53 4.63 11.40
CA GLY A 39 23.62 4.77 9.95
C GLY A 39 22.32 5.16 9.25
N LEU A 40 22.35 5.23 7.91
CA LEU A 40 21.19 5.65 7.11
C LEU A 40 20.09 4.58 7.09
N ALA A 41 18.84 5.02 7.25
CA ALA A 41 17.66 4.14 7.20
C ALA A 41 17.20 3.83 5.77
N GLU A 42 17.22 4.85 4.91
CA GLU A 42 16.80 4.73 3.53
C GLU A 42 18.00 4.64 2.61
N PHE A 43 17.80 4.00 1.47
CA PHE A 43 18.82 3.95 0.43
C PHE A 43 18.78 5.27 -0.35
N PRO A 44 19.84 6.09 -0.35
CA PRO A 44 19.80 7.45 -0.90
C PRO A 44 19.98 7.46 -2.42
N ILE A 45 19.13 6.72 -3.13
CA ILE A 45 19.03 6.73 -4.59
C ILE A 45 17.58 7.03 -4.93
N ALA A 46 17.37 8.21 -5.52
CA ALA A 46 16.05 8.65 -5.91
C ALA A 46 15.61 7.97 -7.21
N PRO A 47 14.29 7.77 -7.45
CA PRO A 47 13.79 7.22 -8.71
C PRO A 47 14.24 7.99 -9.96
N GLU A 48 14.57 9.28 -9.83
CA GLU A 48 15.07 10.16 -10.89
C GLU A 48 16.48 9.77 -11.36
N ASP A 49 17.26 9.10 -10.51
CA ASP A 49 18.55 8.53 -10.88
C ASP A 49 18.33 7.14 -11.50
N GLU A 50 17.72 7.11 -12.69
CA GLU A 50 17.16 5.90 -13.33
C GLU A 50 18.11 4.69 -13.31
N VAL A 51 19.36 4.87 -13.74
CA VAL A 51 20.35 3.79 -13.87
C VAL A 51 20.69 3.15 -12.52
N PRO A 52 21.19 3.90 -11.51
CA PRO A 52 21.49 3.32 -10.20
C PRO A 52 20.22 2.88 -9.46
N PHE A 53 19.06 3.53 -9.67
CA PHE A 53 17.80 3.10 -9.09
C PHE A 53 17.37 1.73 -9.61
N LYS A 54 17.37 1.54 -10.93
CA LYS A 54 17.07 0.25 -11.55
C LYS A 54 18.07 -0.82 -11.14
N ALA A 55 19.37 -0.51 -11.14
CA ALA A 55 20.40 -1.44 -10.71
C ALA A 55 20.20 -1.90 -9.25
N ARG A 56 19.74 -1.02 -8.36
CA ARG A 56 19.39 -1.38 -6.98
C ARG A 56 18.22 -2.38 -6.93
N LEU A 57 17.15 -2.16 -7.71
CA LEU A 57 16.01 -3.08 -7.74
C LEU A 57 16.41 -4.46 -8.29
N GLU A 58 17.19 -4.49 -9.37
CA GLU A 58 17.74 -5.71 -9.97
C GLU A 58 18.66 -6.45 -8.99
N LEU A 59 19.52 -5.73 -8.27
CA LEU A 59 20.37 -6.28 -7.22
C LEU A 59 19.56 -7.00 -6.13
N VAL A 60 18.49 -6.36 -5.63
CA VAL A 60 17.62 -6.96 -4.62
C VAL A 60 16.91 -8.21 -5.16
N ALA A 61 16.43 -8.17 -6.40
CA ALA A 61 15.83 -9.35 -7.04
C ALA A 61 16.83 -10.49 -7.22
N ALA A 62 18.03 -10.22 -7.74
CA ALA A 62 19.06 -11.21 -7.98
C ALA A 62 19.59 -11.85 -6.68
N THR A 63 19.80 -11.04 -5.62
CA THR A 63 20.16 -11.56 -4.28
C THR A 63 19.09 -12.48 -3.71
N ARG A 64 17.81 -12.14 -3.91
CA ARG A 64 16.70 -13.00 -3.48
C ARG A 64 16.64 -14.30 -4.28
N GLU A 65 16.79 -14.25 -5.60
CA GLU A 65 16.79 -15.47 -6.42
C GLU A 65 17.96 -16.38 -6.05
N LEU A 66 19.16 -15.83 -5.85
CA LEU A 66 20.32 -16.60 -5.43
C LEU A 66 20.13 -17.22 -4.05
N HIS A 67 19.54 -16.49 -3.10
CA HIS A 67 19.15 -17.02 -1.79
C HIS A 67 18.20 -18.22 -1.94
N ASP A 68 17.11 -18.06 -2.71
CA ASP A 68 16.07 -19.08 -2.84
C ASP A 68 16.59 -20.35 -3.57
N ILE A 69 17.47 -20.19 -4.56
CA ILE A 69 18.16 -21.33 -5.20
C ILE A 69 19.11 -22.02 -4.23
N SER A 70 19.86 -21.26 -3.42
CA SER A 70 20.83 -21.80 -2.47
C SER A 70 20.17 -22.56 -1.32
N LEU A 71 19.01 -22.07 -0.87
CA LEU A 71 18.15 -22.74 0.11
C LEU A 71 17.50 -24.00 -0.47
N GLY A 72 17.08 -23.92 -1.73
CA GLY A 72 16.36 -24.98 -2.43
C GLY A 72 14.88 -25.05 -2.03
N PRO A 73 14.01 -25.56 -2.91
CA PRO A 73 12.56 -25.44 -2.76
C PRO A 73 11.99 -26.21 -1.54
N LYS A 74 12.63 -27.32 -1.16
CA LYS A 74 12.18 -28.13 -0.01
C LYS A 74 12.37 -27.38 1.31
N GLU A 75 13.54 -26.78 1.51
CA GLU A 75 13.81 -25.98 2.70
C GLU A 75 13.05 -24.67 2.64
N GLY A 76 12.95 -24.04 1.45
CA GLY A 76 12.14 -22.86 1.22
C GLY A 76 10.69 -23.01 1.69
N LEU A 77 9.99 -24.09 1.30
CA LEU A 77 8.62 -24.35 1.76
C LEU A 77 8.53 -24.53 3.28
N ARG A 78 9.53 -25.17 3.88
CA ARG A 78 9.59 -25.36 5.34
C ARG A 78 9.77 -24.02 6.06
N TYR A 79 10.66 -23.16 5.59
CA TYR A 79 10.89 -21.85 6.17
C TYR A 79 9.71 -20.91 5.97
N LEU A 80 9.07 -20.93 4.80
CA LEU A 80 7.86 -20.17 4.54
C LEU A 80 6.74 -20.49 5.54
N ALA A 81 6.59 -21.77 5.93
CA ALA A 81 5.62 -22.15 6.97
C ALA A 81 5.95 -21.55 8.36
N TRP A 82 7.21 -21.21 8.62
CA TRP A 82 7.67 -20.53 9.83
C TRP A 82 7.71 -19.01 9.70
N ASP A 83 7.56 -18.43 8.51
CA ASP A 83 7.60 -16.96 8.34
C ASP A 83 6.53 -16.25 9.18
N SER A 84 5.45 -16.95 9.53
CA SER A 84 4.44 -16.47 10.47
C SER A 84 4.98 -16.10 11.86
N VAL A 85 6.09 -16.73 12.28
CA VAL A 85 6.76 -16.46 13.55
C VAL A 85 7.55 -15.14 13.51
N ASN A 86 7.92 -14.64 12.32
CA ASN A 86 8.54 -13.31 12.19
C ASN A 86 7.58 -12.23 12.71
N SER A 87 6.32 -12.29 12.29
CA SER A 87 5.29 -11.35 12.76
C SER A 87 4.97 -11.50 14.24
N LEU A 88 5.07 -12.69 14.83
CA LEU A 88 4.92 -12.85 16.28
C LEU A 88 5.94 -12.00 17.05
N SER A 89 7.22 -12.09 16.68
CA SER A 89 8.26 -11.32 17.37
C SER A 89 8.11 -9.81 17.12
N LEU A 90 7.71 -9.41 15.91
CA LEU A 90 7.48 -8.01 15.57
C LEU A 90 6.24 -7.44 16.28
N GLN A 91 5.16 -8.21 16.37
CA GLN A 91 3.97 -7.88 17.14
C GLN A 91 4.35 -7.64 18.60
N ALA A 92 5.09 -8.55 19.23
CA ALA A 92 5.49 -8.40 20.63
C ALA A 92 6.39 -7.18 20.88
N VAL A 93 7.29 -6.86 19.93
CA VAL A 93 8.11 -5.64 20.01
C VAL A 93 7.24 -4.38 20.00
N TRP A 94 6.22 -4.36 19.13
CA TRP A 94 5.31 -3.24 18.99
C TRP A 94 4.33 -3.13 20.16
N ASP A 95 3.64 -4.22 20.48
CA ASP A 95 2.56 -4.31 21.48
C ASP A 95 3.07 -4.05 22.89
N PHE A 96 4.19 -4.68 23.26
CA PHE A 96 4.82 -4.44 24.56
C PHE A 96 5.67 -3.15 24.60
N ARG A 97 5.68 -2.35 23.51
CA ARG A 97 6.43 -1.09 23.42
C ARG A 97 7.92 -1.24 23.74
N VAL A 98 8.52 -2.37 23.33
CA VAL A 98 9.87 -2.75 23.75
C VAL A 98 10.92 -1.74 23.30
N ALA A 99 10.78 -1.20 22.08
CA ALA A 99 11.70 -0.21 21.54
C ALA A 99 11.81 1.04 22.43
N GLU A 100 10.74 1.44 23.13
CA GLU A 100 10.71 2.64 23.98
C GLU A 100 11.52 2.46 25.27
N HIS A 101 11.86 1.22 25.63
CA HIS A 101 12.53 0.86 26.89
C HIS A 101 13.96 0.38 26.72
N VAL A 102 14.43 0.18 25.48
CA VAL A 102 15.85 0.01 25.15
C VAL A 102 16.48 1.41 25.04
N PRO A 103 17.65 1.67 25.65
CA PRO A 103 18.27 2.98 25.54
C PRO A 103 18.74 3.24 24.10
N ARG A 104 18.45 4.44 23.57
CA ARG A 104 18.87 4.86 22.21
C ARG A 104 20.37 4.66 21.95
N ALA A 105 21.19 4.87 22.97
CA ALA A 105 22.62 4.58 22.97
C ALA A 105 22.99 3.73 24.19
N GLY A 106 23.86 2.73 23.99
CA GLY A 106 24.28 1.79 25.04
C GLY A 106 23.47 0.49 25.04
N THR A 107 23.49 -0.21 26.17
CA THR A 107 22.82 -1.51 26.34
C THR A 107 21.95 -1.54 27.60
N ILE A 108 21.02 -2.50 27.66
CA ILE A 108 20.21 -2.80 28.84
C ILE A 108 20.16 -4.31 29.10
N SER A 109 20.14 -4.73 30.37
CA SER A 109 19.96 -6.14 30.73
C SER A 109 18.54 -6.62 30.40
N TYR A 110 18.35 -7.93 30.18
CA TYR A 110 16.99 -8.47 30.01
C TYR A 110 16.14 -8.31 31.27
N GLU A 111 16.74 -8.40 32.45
CA GLU A 111 16.06 -8.21 33.73
C GLU A 111 15.50 -6.79 33.86
N ASP A 112 16.32 -5.77 33.60
CA ASP A 112 15.90 -4.37 33.67
C ASP A 112 14.93 -4.00 32.55
N LEU A 113 15.16 -4.52 31.33
CA LEU A 113 14.27 -4.29 30.21
C LEU A 113 12.90 -4.90 30.47
N THR A 114 12.85 -6.13 30.99
CA THR A 114 11.58 -6.78 31.37
C THR A 114 10.86 -5.96 32.40
N ALA A 115 11.51 -5.54 33.49
CA ALA A 115 10.87 -4.73 34.51
C ALA A 115 10.28 -3.43 33.97
N LYS A 116 10.97 -2.74 33.04
CA LYS A 116 10.46 -1.53 32.38
C LYS A 116 9.27 -1.81 31.47
N VAL A 117 9.36 -2.88 30.67
CA VAL A 117 8.29 -3.28 29.75
C VAL A 117 7.04 -3.69 30.55
N GLU A 118 7.16 -4.51 31.59
CA GLU A 118 6.03 -4.90 32.43
C GLU A 118 5.40 -3.67 33.12
N ALA A 119 6.22 -2.74 33.63
CA ALA A 119 5.71 -1.50 34.22
C ALA A 119 4.96 -0.60 33.22
N ALA A 120 5.34 -0.60 31.95
CA ALA A 120 4.67 0.18 30.90
C ALA A 120 3.38 -0.47 30.36
N ASN A 121 3.12 -1.73 30.73
CA ASN A 121 1.98 -2.53 30.29
C ASN A 121 1.16 -3.00 31.51
N ASP A 122 0.81 -2.08 32.41
CA ASP A 122 -0.03 -2.32 33.59
C ASP A 122 0.41 -3.48 34.48
N MET A 123 1.74 -3.64 34.67
CA MET A 123 2.35 -4.72 35.44
C MET A 123 2.05 -6.14 34.88
N LEU A 124 1.78 -6.25 33.58
CA LEU A 124 1.59 -7.52 32.89
C LEU A 124 2.85 -8.40 33.06
N PRO A 125 2.77 -9.60 33.68
CA PRO A 125 3.94 -10.45 33.90
C PRO A 125 4.35 -11.19 32.61
N ILE A 126 5.15 -10.54 31.77
CA ILE A 126 5.71 -11.11 30.53
C ILE A 126 6.76 -12.17 30.87
N GLY A 127 7.62 -11.87 31.85
CA GLY A 127 8.71 -12.74 32.28
C GLY A 127 9.96 -12.67 31.40
N VAL A 128 11.12 -12.58 32.06
CA VAL A 128 12.44 -12.38 31.44
C VAL A 128 12.74 -13.41 30.34
N LEU A 129 12.39 -14.68 30.57
CA LEU A 129 12.64 -15.74 29.60
C LEU A 129 11.84 -15.56 28.31
N ASN A 130 10.59 -15.10 28.40
CA ASN A 130 9.73 -14.91 27.24
C ASN A 130 10.19 -13.71 26.42
N LEU A 131 10.40 -12.56 27.06
CA LEU A 131 10.91 -11.37 26.40
C LEU A 131 12.25 -11.64 25.71
N ARG A 132 13.16 -12.36 26.39
CA ARG A 132 14.45 -12.75 25.81
C ARG A 132 14.31 -13.60 24.55
N ARG A 133 13.41 -14.59 24.55
CA ARG A 133 13.20 -15.48 23.39
C ARG A 133 12.59 -14.72 22.22
N LEU A 134 11.62 -13.83 22.48
CA LEU A 134 11.01 -12.97 21.47
C LEU A 134 12.05 -12.03 20.85
N LEU A 135 12.86 -11.36 21.67
CA LEU A 135 13.90 -10.45 21.18
C LEU A 135 15.00 -11.17 20.42
N ARG A 136 15.47 -12.33 20.89
CA ARG A 136 16.45 -13.11 20.15
C ARG A 136 15.93 -13.60 18.79
N HIS A 137 14.62 -13.83 18.68
CA HIS A 137 13.99 -14.08 17.39
C HIS A 137 13.94 -12.80 16.53
N ALA A 138 13.53 -11.66 17.09
CA ALA A 138 13.52 -10.37 16.37
C ALA A 138 14.92 -10.00 15.82
N MET A 139 15.98 -10.33 16.56
CA MET A 139 17.39 -10.10 16.17
C MET A 139 17.79 -10.88 14.91
N THR A 140 17.18 -12.04 14.62
CA THR A 140 17.44 -12.77 13.36
C THR A 140 16.91 -12.00 12.14
N ASN A 141 15.90 -11.15 12.37
CA ASN A 141 15.33 -10.20 11.41
C ASN A 141 15.98 -8.81 11.51
N ARG A 142 17.13 -8.69 12.19
CA ARG A 142 17.91 -7.44 12.38
C ARG A 142 17.20 -6.37 13.19
N ILE A 143 16.21 -6.74 14.00
CA ILE A 143 15.52 -5.84 14.92
C ILE A 143 16.13 -6.05 16.31
N PHE A 144 16.83 -5.02 16.82
CA PHE A 144 17.73 -5.10 17.98
C PHE A 144 18.96 -5.99 17.74
N CYS A 145 19.90 -5.92 18.68
CA CYS A 145 21.07 -6.80 18.75
C CYS A 145 21.42 -7.12 20.21
N GLU A 146 22.26 -8.16 20.41
CA GLU A 146 22.79 -8.55 21.73
C GLU A 146 24.34 -8.40 21.71
N PRO A 147 24.91 -7.18 21.90
CA PRO A 147 26.34 -6.93 21.74
C PRO A 147 27.22 -7.74 22.71
N SER A 148 26.68 -8.04 23.89
CA SER A 148 27.25 -9.01 24.81
C SER A 148 26.13 -9.83 25.45
N LYS A 149 26.45 -11.04 25.92
CA LYS A 149 25.45 -11.97 26.43
C LYS A 149 24.63 -11.33 27.56
N GLY A 150 23.32 -11.26 27.37
CA GLY A 150 22.36 -10.69 28.30
C GLY A 150 22.12 -9.19 28.15
N GLN A 151 22.76 -8.53 27.18
CA GLN A 151 22.69 -7.08 26.98
C GLN A 151 22.05 -6.76 25.63
N VAL A 152 20.91 -6.07 25.63
CA VAL A 152 20.15 -5.67 24.44
C VAL A 152 20.51 -4.25 24.03
N ALA A 153 20.68 -4.01 22.73
CA ALA A 153 20.83 -2.68 22.15
C ALA A 153 20.01 -2.54 20.86
N HIS A 154 19.83 -1.31 20.41
CA HIS A 154 19.18 -1.02 19.14
C HIS A 154 20.06 -1.36 17.93
N THR A 155 19.37 -1.73 16.85
CA THR A 155 19.83 -1.61 15.45
C THR A 155 19.09 -0.45 14.77
N ARG A 156 19.47 -0.11 13.54
CA ARG A 156 18.76 0.93 12.78
C ARG A 156 17.27 0.64 12.64
N ALA A 157 16.92 -0.59 12.28
CA ALA A 157 15.53 -1.02 12.11
C ALA A 157 14.69 -0.84 13.38
N SER A 158 15.24 -1.17 14.55
CA SER A 158 14.51 -1.02 15.81
C SER A 158 14.35 0.45 16.26
N LEU A 159 15.26 1.34 15.86
CA LEU A 159 15.14 2.78 16.15
C LEU A 159 14.06 3.45 15.29
N LEU A 160 13.83 2.95 14.07
CA LEU A 160 12.77 3.48 13.22
C LEU A 160 11.38 3.37 13.86
N LEU A 161 11.16 2.39 14.75
CA LEU A 161 9.92 2.29 15.54
C LEU A 161 9.72 3.45 16.53
N LEU A 162 10.76 4.27 16.78
CA LEU A 162 10.72 5.47 17.62
C LEU A 162 10.79 6.78 16.81
N GLU A 163 11.29 6.72 15.58
CA GLU A 163 11.65 7.88 14.76
C GLU A 163 10.69 8.10 13.58
N ASP A 164 10.06 7.03 13.08
CA ASP A 164 9.12 7.05 11.97
C ASP A 164 7.73 6.59 12.47
N GLU A 165 6.89 7.56 12.81
CA GLU A 165 5.54 7.32 13.33
C GLU A 165 4.61 6.62 12.32
N PRO A 166 4.55 7.02 11.03
CA PRO A 166 3.85 6.25 10.01
C PRO A 166 4.29 4.77 9.96
N LEU A 167 5.61 4.49 9.91
CA LEU A 167 6.11 3.13 9.88
C LEU A 167 5.76 2.35 11.15
N LYS A 168 5.89 2.96 12.34
CA LYS A 168 5.46 2.35 13.61
C LYS A 168 4.00 1.92 13.53
N ASN A 169 3.13 2.76 13.00
CA ASN A 169 1.71 2.45 12.87
C ASN A 169 1.42 1.40 11.79
N TRP A 170 2.17 1.39 10.69
CA TRP A 170 2.14 0.30 9.71
C TRP A 170 2.47 -1.06 10.33
N VAL A 171 3.53 -1.12 11.15
CA VAL A 171 3.91 -2.35 11.86
C VAL A 171 2.80 -2.82 12.81
N GLY A 172 2.25 -1.91 13.62
CA GLY A 172 1.14 -2.20 14.52
C GLY A 172 -0.10 -2.69 13.76
N PHE A 173 -0.48 -2.00 12.71
CA PHE A 173 -1.61 -2.36 11.87
C PHE A 173 -1.47 -3.77 11.28
N MET A 174 -0.33 -4.08 10.66
CA MET A 174 -0.10 -5.37 10.03
C MET A 174 0.01 -6.54 11.03
N CYS A 175 0.71 -6.32 12.15
CA CYS A 175 1.03 -7.41 13.08
C CYS A 175 0.01 -7.56 14.23
N ASN A 176 -0.77 -6.52 14.53
CA ASN A 176 -1.75 -6.55 15.62
C ASN A 176 -3.20 -6.59 15.11
N ASP A 177 -3.53 -5.70 14.16
CA ASP A 177 -4.92 -5.51 13.72
C ASP A 177 -5.28 -6.40 12.52
N LEU A 178 -4.31 -6.77 11.68
CA LEU A 178 -4.57 -7.59 10.49
C LEU A 178 -4.08 -9.03 10.58
N TRP A 179 -3.22 -9.34 11.55
CA TRP A 179 -2.64 -10.67 11.65
C TRP A 179 -3.72 -11.76 11.75
N LEU A 180 -4.69 -11.56 12.64
CA LEU A 180 -5.79 -12.50 12.85
C LEU A 180 -6.75 -12.55 11.64
N PRO A 181 -7.17 -11.42 11.04
CA PRO A 181 -7.89 -11.42 9.75
C PRO A 181 -7.17 -12.18 8.63
N ILE A 182 -5.88 -11.94 8.42
CA ILE A 182 -5.06 -12.62 7.40
C ILE A 182 -5.06 -14.13 7.64
N ALA A 183 -4.88 -14.56 8.89
CA ALA A 183 -4.92 -15.98 9.25
C ALA A 183 -6.30 -16.63 9.03
N ASN A 184 -7.38 -15.83 8.97
CA ASN A 184 -8.76 -16.31 8.84
C ASN A 184 -9.34 -16.18 7.44
N VAL A 185 -8.69 -15.54 6.47
CA VAL A 185 -9.26 -15.33 5.13
C VAL A 185 -9.64 -16.65 4.44
N VAL A 186 -8.79 -17.68 4.54
CA VAL A 186 -9.10 -19.01 3.99
C VAL A 186 -10.28 -19.68 4.70
N ASN A 187 -10.46 -19.42 6.00
CA ASN A 187 -11.63 -19.90 6.74
C ASN A 187 -12.90 -19.12 6.35
N ALA A 188 -12.79 -17.82 6.09
CA ALA A 188 -13.87 -17.00 5.56
C ALA A 188 -14.33 -17.53 4.20
N MET A 189 -13.41 -17.85 3.28
CA MET A 189 -13.73 -18.47 1.98
C MET A 189 -14.43 -19.83 2.11
N LYS A 190 -14.11 -20.63 3.14
CA LYS A 190 -14.82 -21.90 3.40
C LYS A 190 -16.24 -21.67 3.93
N LYS A 191 -16.42 -20.63 4.74
CA LYS A 191 -17.73 -20.27 5.33
C LYS A 191 -18.64 -19.59 4.31
N TRP A 192 -18.07 -18.74 3.46
CA TRP A 192 -18.74 -17.94 2.45
C TRP A 192 -18.06 -18.15 1.07
N PRO A 193 -18.32 -19.27 0.40
CA PRO A 193 -17.64 -19.60 -0.85
C PRO A 193 -17.98 -18.60 -1.97
N ALA A 194 -16.94 -18.08 -2.63
CA ALA A 194 -17.05 -17.11 -3.73
C ALA A 194 -17.89 -15.87 -3.38
N SER A 195 -17.90 -15.46 -2.10
CA SER A 195 -18.61 -14.27 -1.68
C SER A 195 -17.95 -13.01 -2.24
N GLU A 196 -18.82 -12.09 -2.67
CA GLU A 196 -18.49 -10.73 -3.04
C GLU A 196 -19.03 -9.73 -2.00
N GLU A 197 -19.50 -10.19 -0.82
CA GLU A 197 -20.05 -9.31 0.21
C GLU A 197 -18.92 -8.67 1.04
N PRO A 198 -18.97 -7.34 1.28
CA PRO A 198 -17.95 -6.62 2.04
C PRO A 198 -17.97 -6.94 3.55
N THR A 199 -18.96 -7.71 4.00
CA THR A 199 -19.13 -8.16 5.40
C THR A 199 -18.83 -9.65 5.59
N GLU A 200 -18.33 -10.33 4.55
CA GLU A 200 -18.04 -11.78 4.58
C GLU A 200 -16.53 -12.04 4.43
N THR A 201 -15.71 -11.23 5.08
CA THR A 201 -14.25 -11.18 4.89
C THR A 201 -13.48 -11.92 6.00
N GLY A 202 -12.14 -11.98 5.85
CA GLY A 202 -11.25 -12.43 6.92
C GLY A 202 -11.38 -11.58 8.19
N VAL A 203 -11.61 -10.27 8.04
CA VAL A 203 -11.83 -9.35 9.17
C VAL A 203 -13.12 -9.67 9.92
N ASN A 204 -14.24 -9.82 9.20
CA ASN A 204 -15.54 -10.12 9.81
C ASN A 204 -15.50 -11.44 10.57
N LEU A 205 -14.85 -12.47 10.00
CA LEU A 205 -14.70 -13.75 10.68
C LEU A 205 -13.79 -13.66 11.92
N ALA A 206 -12.65 -12.98 11.81
CA ALA A 206 -11.67 -12.85 12.88
C ALA A 206 -12.23 -12.14 14.11
N TYR A 207 -12.99 -11.06 13.90
CA TYR A 207 -13.51 -10.22 14.98
C TYR A 207 -14.97 -10.50 15.34
N GLY A 208 -15.65 -11.39 14.62
CA GLY A 208 -17.04 -11.74 14.92
C GLY A 208 -18.02 -10.58 14.72
N GLN A 209 -17.75 -9.72 13.74
CA GLN A 209 -18.48 -8.47 13.46
C GLN A 209 -19.07 -8.50 12.03
N ASN A 210 -20.11 -7.70 11.75
CA ASN A 210 -20.85 -7.70 10.47
C ASN A 210 -20.96 -6.31 9.80
N LEU A 211 -19.95 -5.49 9.96
CA LEU A 211 -19.76 -4.19 9.35
C LEU A 211 -18.76 -4.28 8.19
N PRO A 212 -18.94 -3.46 7.14
CA PRO A 212 -17.89 -3.21 6.15
C PRO A 212 -16.61 -2.71 6.81
N TRP A 213 -15.46 -2.97 6.19
CA TRP A 213 -14.14 -2.62 6.71
C TRP A 213 -14.02 -1.18 7.23
N PHE A 214 -14.42 -0.20 6.41
CA PHE A 214 -14.28 1.20 6.76
C PHE A 214 -15.21 1.60 7.91
N ASP A 215 -16.43 1.07 7.97
CA ASP A 215 -17.34 1.33 9.07
C ASP A 215 -16.79 0.76 10.38
N PHE A 216 -16.25 -0.47 10.34
CA PHE A 216 -15.62 -1.11 11.50
C PHE A 216 -14.43 -0.31 12.04
N ILE A 217 -13.55 0.20 11.17
CA ILE A 217 -12.42 1.04 11.60
C ILE A 217 -12.89 2.30 12.32
N GLN A 218 -13.98 2.93 11.88
CA GLN A 218 -14.47 4.18 12.47
C GLN A 218 -15.12 3.99 13.85
N GLU A 219 -15.43 2.75 14.26
CA GLU A 219 -15.95 2.49 15.62
C GLU A 219 -14.92 2.76 16.72
N ASP A 220 -13.61 2.68 16.40
CA ASP A 220 -12.51 2.92 17.34
C ASP A 220 -11.56 3.99 16.79
N GLN A 221 -11.56 5.16 17.45
CA GLN A 221 -10.68 6.28 17.08
C GLN A 221 -9.20 5.92 17.11
N ALA A 222 -8.76 5.06 18.04
CA ALA A 222 -7.36 4.65 18.12
C ALA A 222 -7.00 3.76 16.91
N PHE A 223 -7.90 2.86 16.52
CA PHE A 223 -7.72 2.04 15.33
C PHE A 223 -7.76 2.89 14.05
N SER A 224 -8.74 3.79 13.91
CA SER A 224 -8.84 4.74 12.79
C SER A 224 -7.57 5.57 12.63
N ASN A 225 -7.03 6.11 13.72
CA ASN A 225 -5.78 6.87 13.69
C ASN A 225 -4.58 6.01 13.24
N ARG A 226 -4.47 4.78 13.77
CA ARG A 226 -3.41 3.85 13.39
C ARG A 226 -3.51 3.45 11.92
N TYR A 227 -4.72 3.16 11.43
CA TYR A 227 -4.97 2.89 10.01
C TYR A 227 -4.54 4.07 9.13
N ASN A 228 -4.95 5.29 9.46
CA ASN A 228 -4.60 6.49 8.68
C ASN A 228 -3.07 6.72 8.61
N LEU A 229 -2.36 6.53 9.73
CA LEU A 229 -0.90 6.64 9.77
C LEU A 229 -0.21 5.48 9.03
N ALA A 230 -0.74 4.27 9.12
CA ALA A 230 -0.27 3.12 8.35
C ALA A 230 -0.44 3.36 6.84
N MET A 231 -1.60 3.87 6.41
CA MET A 231 -1.83 4.22 5.00
C MET A 231 -0.92 5.36 4.54
N LYS A 232 -0.52 6.28 5.43
CA LYS A 232 0.51 7.28 5.12
C LYS A 232 1.90 6.64 4.90
N ALA A 233 2.27 5.60 5.62
CA ALA A 233 3.53 4.88 5.36
C ALA A 233 3.49 4.13 4.03
N HIS A 234 2.33 3.55 3.70
CA HIS A 234 2.14 2.82 2.45
C HIS A 234 2.05 3.75 1.22
N GLY A 235 1.15 4.73 1.28
CA GLY A 235 0.89 5.72 0.24
C GLY A 235 1.89 6.88 0.21
N GLY A 236 2.75 7.01 1.23
CA GLY A 236 3.88 7.94 1.24
C GLY A 236 5.07 7.47 0.39
N ALA A 237 5.00 6.25 -0.16
CA ALA A 237 5.96 5.79 -1.15
C ALA A 237 5.84 6.67 -2.42
N ALA A 238 6.99 7.08 -2.97
CA ALA A 238 7.09 8.01 -4.10
C ALA A 238 6.15 7.71 -5.29
N GLY A 239 5.69 6.48 -5.47
CA GLY A 239 4.82 6.11 -6.59
C GLY A 239 3.31 6.37 -6.42
N TYR A 240 2.83 6.86 -5.27
CA TYR A 240 1.42 7.23 -5.08
C TYR A 240 1.19 8.75 -5.05
N GLY A 241 2.24 9.55 -5.28
CA GLY A 241 2.24 11.00 -5.27
C GLY A 241 1.23 11.63 -6.25
N LEU A 242 0.88 12.89 -5.99
CA LEU A 242 -0.07 13.66 -6.80
C LEU A 242 0.49 13.98 -8.19
N GLU A 243 1.80 14.11 -8.31
CA GLU A 243 2.51 14.32 -9.57
C GLU A 243 2.17 13.23 -10.59
N HIS A 244 2.02 11.97 -10.18
CA HIS A 244 1.72 10.86 -11.10
C HIS A 244 0.31 10.94 -11.68
N VAL A 245 -0.65 11.50 -10.94
CA VAL A 245 -2.00 11.69 -11.48
C VAL A 245 -2.08 12.96 -12.34
N VAL A 246 -1.38 14.03 -11.95
CA VAL A 246 -1.33 15.30 -12.70
C VAL A 246 -0.58 15.16 -14.02
N GLU A 247 0.53 14.43 -14.04
CA GLU A 247 1.39 14.28 -15.22
C GLU A 247 1.12 12.99 -16.01
N GLY A 248 0.57 11.96 -15.36
CA GLY A 248 0.42 10.62 -15.95
C GLY A 248 -0.80 10.44 -16.86
N TYR A 249 -1.72 11.41 -16.88
CA TYR A 249 -2.88 11.43 -17.78
C TYR A 249 -2.85 12.71 -18.64
N PRO A 250 -3.22 12.64 -19.93
CA PRO A 250 -3.16 13.77 -20.85
C PRO A 250 -4.33 14.75 -20.63
N TRP A 251 -4.41 15.37 -19.45
CA TRP A 251 -5.48 16.32 -19.08
C TRP A 251 -5.61 17.49 -20.06
N GLY A 252 -4.49 17.95 -20.62
CA GLY A 252 -4.46 19.04 -21.60
C GLY A 252 -5.17 18.71 -22.92
N ASP A 253 -5.28 17.43 -23.29
CA ASP A 253 -5.94 17.00 -24.53
C ASP A 253 -7.47 17.09 -24.45
N LEU A 254 -8.02 17.31 -23.25
CA LEU A 254 -9.46 17.48 -23.02
C LEU A 254 -9.95 18.88 -23.43
N GLY A 255 -9.08 19.89 -23.49
CA GLY A 255 -9.47 21.27 -23.76
C GLY A 255 -10.31 21.88 -22.63
N GLU A 256 -11.40 22.58 -22.98
CA GLU A 256 -12.41 23.04 -22.01
C GLU A 256 -13.33 21.87 -21.65
N ALA A 257 -13.21 21.37 -20.43
CA ALA A 257 -13.95 20.18 -19.99
C ALA A 257 -14.33 20.24 -18.51
N THR A 258 -15.40 19.52 -18.16
CA THR A 258 -15.84 19.29 -16.79
C THR A 258 -15.47 17.88 -16.35
N VAL A 259 -14.83 17.78 -15.18
CA VAL A 259 -14.45 16.52 -14.54
C VAL A 259 -15.29 16.34 -13.28
N VAL A 260 -15.99 15.21 -13.16
CA VAL A 260 -16.60 14.79 -11.90
C VAL A 260 -15.64 13.83 -11.22
N ASP A 261 -15.11 14.22 -10.06
CA ASP A 261 -14.20 13.40 -9.23
C ASP A 261 -15.03 12.63 -8.20
N MET A 262 -15.23 11.34 -8.49
CA MET A 262 -16.13 10.43 -7.78
C MET A 262 -15.41 9.79 -6.59
N GLY A 263 -15.88 10.07 -5.38
CA GLY A 263 -15.17 9.67 -4.15
C GLY A 263 -13.89 10.48 -3.93
N GLY A 264 -13.85 11.73 -4.40
CA GLY A 264 -12.66 12.58 -4.39
C GLY A 264 -12.22 13.08 -3.01
N ASN A 265 -12.84 12.60 -1.93
CA ASN A 265 -12.50 12.92 -0.55
C ASN A 265 -12.46 14.44 -0.30
N GLN A 266 -11.33 14.97 0.18
CA GLN A 266 -11.11 16.42 0.42
C GLN A 266 -10.81 17.22 -0.86
N GLY A 267 -10.73 16.59 -2.04
CA GLY A 267 -10.54 17.25 -3.32
C GLY A 267 -9.09 17.55 -3.71
N TYR A 268 -8.09 17.12 -2.93
CA TYR A 268 -6.68 17.45 -3.16
C TYR A 268 -6.17 17.09 -4.57
N VAL A 269 -6.62 15.96 -5.13
CA VAL A 269 -6.28 15.53 -6.50
C VAL A 269 -6.88 16.49 -7.52
N SER A 270 -8.18 16.76 -7.41
CA SER A 270 -8.87 17.73 -8.25
C SER A 270 -8.26 19.13 -8.18
N PHE A 271 -7.83 19.59 -7.00
CA PHE A 271 -7.15 20.89 -6.85
C PHE A 271 -5.83 20.93 -7.62
N ALA A 272 -4.99 19.89 -7.47
CA ALA A 272 -3.70 19.82 -8.14
C ALA A 272 -3.85 19.79 -9.68
N ILE A 273 -4.81 19.02 -10.19
CA ILE A 273 -5.10 19.00 -11.64
C ILE A 273 -5.66 20.36 -12.10
N ALA A 274 -6.59 20.96 -11.35
CA ALA A 274 -7.17 22.26 -11.70
C ALA A 274 -6.15 23.42 -11.70
N GLU A 275 -5.12 23.34 -10.87
CA GLU A 275 -3.99 24.29 -10.85
C GLU A 275 -3.10 24.12 -12.09
N ALA A 276 -2.79 22.89 -12.46
CA ALA A 276 -1.95 22.58 -13.63
C ALA A 276 -2.68 22.82 -14.97
N PHE A 277 -4.00 22.65 -15.00
CA PHE A 277 -4.82 22.73 -16.22
C PHE A 277 -5.98 23.73 -16.05
N PRO A 278 -5.77 25.03 -16.36
CA PRO A 278 -6.76 26.09 -16.16
C PRO A 278 -8.06 25.95 -16.94
N SER A 279 -8.06 25.18 -18.03
CA SER A 279 -9.25 24.92 -18.87
C SER A 279 -10.21 23.89 -18.27
N LEU A 280 -9.84 23.22 -17.18
CA LEU A 280 -10.66 22.20 -16.53
C LEU A 280 -11.45 22.79 -15.36
N SER A 281 -12.67 22.29 -15.21
CA SER A 281 -13.53 22.52 -14.04
C SER A 281 -13.86 21.19 -13.35
N PHE A 282 -14.07 21.22 -12.04
CA PHE A 282 -14.21 20.04 -11.21
C PHE A 282 -15.45 20.08 -10.32
N ILE A 283 -16.10 18.92 -10.24
CA ILE A 283 -17.18 18.62 -9.32
C ILE A 283 -16.73 17.45 -8.48
N VAL A 284 -16.27 17.71 -7.26
CA VAL A 284 -15.76 16.66 -6.39
C VAL A 284 -16.90 16.12 -5.54
N GLN A 285 -17.26 14.86 -5.77
CA GLN A 285 -18.38 14.17 -5.14
C GLN A 285 -17.90 13.18 -4.08
N ASP A 286 -18.57 13.13 -2.94
CA ASP A 286 -18.33 12.15 -1.87
C ASP A 286 -19.57 12.08 -0.95
N GLN A 287 -19.55 11.20 0.04
CA GLN A 287 -20.62 11.07 1.03
C GLN A 287 -20.81 12.34 1.86
N ALA A 288 -22.01 12.50 2.43
CA ALA A 288 -22.38 13.70 3.20
C ALA A 288 -21.41 14.00 4.36
N GLY A 289 -20.89 12.95 5.00
CA GLY A 289 -19.90 13.08 6.09
C GLY A 289 -18.59 13.72 5.67
N MET A 290 -18.23 13.67 4.38
CA MET A 290 -17.02 14.27 3.82
C MET A 290 -17.22 15.73 3.36
N ARG A 291 -18.41 16.30 3.57
CA ARG A 291 -18.76 17.67 3.17
C ARG A 291 -19.03 18.56 4.38
N THR A 292 -18.10 18.55 5.34
CA THR A 292 -18.15 19.43 6.53
C THR A 292 -17.70 20.86 6.20
N PRO A 293 -18.08 21.88 7.00
CA PRO A 293 -17.61 23.25 6.81
C PRO A 293 -16.08 23.36 6.70
N GLU A 294 -15.35 22.56 7.48
CA GLU A 294 -13.88 22.52 7.47
C GLU A 294 -13.33 22.01 6.14
N THR A 295 -13.93 20.95 5.57
CA THR A 295 -13.52 20.43 4.26
C THR A 295 -13.92 21.39 3.14
N MET A 296 -15.11 21.98 3.20
CA MET A 296 -15.57 22.98 2.23
C MET A 296 -14.67 24.22 2.21
N ALA A 297 -14.16 24.64 3.36
CA ALA A 297 -13.24 25.77 3.48
C ALA A 297 -11.83 25.50 2.92
N LYS A 298 -11.49 24.26 2.57
CA LYS A 298 -10.18 23.89 2.00
C LYS A 298 -10.07 24.17 0.51
N VAL A 299 -11.16 24.48 -0.19
CA VAL A 299 -11.10 24.86 -1.61
C VAL A 299 -10.23 26.12 -1.75
N PRO A 300 -9.12 26.08 -2.51
CA PRO A 300 -8.27 27.25 -2.69
C PRO A 300 -9.05 28.40 -3.32
N ALA A 301 -8.87 29.63 -2.80
CA ALA A 301 -9.61 30.80 -3.30
C ALA A 301 -9.41 31.05 -4.81
N ALA A 302 -8.24 30.71 -5.35
CA ALA A 302 -7.94 30.81 -6.78
C ALA A 302 -8.70 29.79 -7.65
N LEU A 303 -9.28 28.75 -7.06
CA LEU A 303 -10.00 27.68 -7.73
C LEU A 303 -11.52 27.74 -7.49
N ALA A 304 -12.01 28.69 -6.68
CA ALA A 304 -13.42 28.74 -6.25
C ALA A 304 -14.43 28.81 -7.41
N ASP A 305 -14.04 29.41 -8.55
CA ASP A 305 -14.91 29.50 -9.73
C ASP A 305 -14.93 28.21 -10.57
N ARG A 306 -13.99 27.30 -10.36
CA ARG A 306 -13.80 26.09 -11.18
C ARG A 306 -13.92 24.80 -10.39
N VAL A 307 -13.89 24.82 -9.07
CA VAL A 307 -13.97 23.62 -8.24
C VAL A 307 -15.10 23.74 -7.23
N ARG A 308 -16.05 22.80 -7.31
CA ARG A 308 -17.11 22.65 -6.30
C ARG A 308 -17.03 21.29 -5.62
N LEU A 309 -17.22 21.28 -4.30
CA LEU A 309 -17.37 20.05 -3.54
C LEU A 309 -18.86 19.79 -3.29
N THR A 310 -19.36 18.62 -3.66
CA THR A 310 -20.79 18.27 -3.55
C THR A 310 -20.98 16.88 -2.93
N THR A 311 -22.18 16.61 -2.44
CA THR A 311 -22.54 15.30 -1.88
C THR A 311 -23.13 14.40 -2.96
N HIS A 312 -22.65 13.17 -3.07
CA HIS A 312 -23.24 12.15 -3.92
C HIS A 312 -22.83 10.74 -3.45
N ASP A 313 -23.75 9.79 -3.60
CA ASP A 313 -23.48 8.36 -3.44
C ASP A 313 -23.32 7.75 -4.82
N PHE A 314 -22.12 7.26 -5.14
CA PHE A 314 -21.80 6.69 -6.45
C PHE A 314 -22.55 5.38 -6.76
N PHE A 315 -23.30 4.80 -5.81
CA PHE A 315 -24.23 3.71 -6.07
C PHE A 315 -25.62 4.19 -6.51
N THR A 316 -25.86 5.50 -6.50
CA THR A 316 -27.11 6.12 -6.94
C THR A 316 -26.94 6.79 -8.31
N PRO A 317 -28.01 6.89 -9.13
CA PRO A 317 -27.92 7.50 -10.46
C PRO A 317 -27.23 8.87 -10.45
N GLN A 318 -26.19 9.02 -11.26
CA GLN A 318 -25.45 10.26 -11.42
C GLN A 318 -26.34 11.35 -12.02
N THR A 319 -26.21 12.57 -11.50
CA THR A 319 -26.99 13.74 -11.92
C THR A 319 -26.16 14.81 -12.62
N GLU A 320 -24.85 14.79 -12.47
CA GLU A 320 -23.92 15.73 -13.09
C GLU A 320 -23.45 15.17 -14.43
N VAL A 321 -23.84 15.83 -15.54
CA VAL A 321 -23.35 15.52 -16.89
C VAL A 321 -21.97 16.16 -17.06
N ALA A 322 -20.98 15.36 -17.44
CA ALA A 322 -19.59 15.80 -17.55
C ALA A 322 -18.84 15.06 -18.66
N ASP A 323 -17.71 15.63 -19.07
CA ASP A 323 -16.83 15.06 -20.10
C ASP A 323 -16.01 13.90 -19.54
N VAL A 324 -15.66 13.96 -18.25
CA VAL A 324 -14.84 12.95 -17.56
C VAL A 324 -15.41 12.62 -16.19
N TYR A 325 -15.46 11.34 -15.87
CA TYR A 325 -15.71 10.82 -14.52
C TYR A 325 -14.43 10.17 -14.01
N LEU A 326 -13.77 10.82 -13.06
CA LEU A 326 -12.53 10.37 -12.43
C LEU A 326 -12.86 9.53 -11.19
N PHE A 327 -12.24 8.36 -11.07
CA PHE A 327 -12.26 7.53 -9.87
C PHE A 327 -10.82 7.25 -9.47
N ARG A 328 -10.44 7.50 -8.22
CA ARG A 328 -9.08 7.19 -7.73
C ARG A 328 -9.13 6.39 -6.45
N MET A 329 -8.49 5.21 -6.43
CA MET A 329 -8.53 4.28 -5.29
C MET A 329 -9.97 3.96 -4.84
N ILE A 330 -10.84 3.65 -5.81
CA ILE A 330 -12.25 3.33 -5.55
C ILE A 330 -12.53 1.87 -5.91
N PHE A 331 -12.25 1.49 -7.16
CA PHE A 331 -12.67 0.20 -7.70
C PHE A 331 -11.92 -0.98 -7.07
N HIS A 332 -10.69 -0.81 -6.61
CA HIS A 332 -9.98 -1.83 -5.84
C HIS A 332 -10.63 -2.14 -4.48
N GLY A 333 -11.46 -1.22 -3.95
CA GLY A 333 -12.17 -1.36 -2.69
C GLY A 333 -13.49 -2.12 -2.80
N PHE A 334 -13.90 -2.51 -4.01
CA PHE A 334 -15.20 -3.12 -4.29
C PHE A 334 -15.08 -4.38 -5.14
N ALA A 335 -15.87 -5.40 -4.79
CA ALA A 335 -16.05 -6.58 -5.62
C ALA A 335 -16.74 -6.24 -6.95
N ASP A 336 -16.62 -7.12 -7.95
CA ASP A 336 -17.04 -6.87 -9.33
C ASP A 336 -18.52 -6.48 -9.42
N LYS A 337 -19.41 -7.17 -8.71
CA LYS A 337 -20.85 -6.82 -8.69
C LYS A 337 -21.13 -5.37 -8.23
N TYR A 338 -20.30 -4.80 -7.35
CA TYR A 338 -20.47 -3.43 -6.88
C TYR A 338 -19.83 -2.44 -7.84
N CYS A 339 -18.67 -2.77 -8.41
CA CYS A 339 -18.06 -1.98 -9.47
C CYS A 339 -19.01 -1.86 -10.69
N VAL A 340 -19.67 -2.94 -11.09
CA VAL A 340 -20.71 -2.94 -12.12
C VAL A 340 -21.84 -1.97 -11.76
N ARG A 341 -22.32 -2.00 -10.52
CA ARG A 341 -23.38 -1.08 -10.05
C ARG A 341 -22.94 0.38 -10.08
N ILE A 342 -21.68 0.68 -9.73
CA ILE A 342 -21.12 2.04 -9.83
C ILE A 342 -21.12 2.51 -11.28
N LEU A 343 -20.63 1.68 -12.20
CA LEU A 343 -20.62 2.00 -13.62
C LEU A 343 -22.05 2.21 -14.14
N GLN A 344 -22.98 1.30 -13.83
CA GLN A 344 -24.39 1.44 -14.20
C GLN A 344 -25.04 2.72 -13.67
N ALA A 345 -24.67 3.16 -12.48
CA ALA A 345 -25.15 4.39 -11.88
C ALA A 345 -24.68 5.64 -12.64
N LEU A 346 -23.56 5.59 -13.36
CA LEU A 346 -23.10 6.70 -14.20
C LEU A 346 -23.94 6.87 -15.48
N ILE A 347 -24.43 5.77 -16.05
CA ILE A 347 -25.07 5.72 -17.39
C ILE A 347 -26.05 6.87 -17.65
N PRO A 348 -26.96 7.26 -16.72
CA PRO A 348 -27.92 8.34 -16.96
C PRO A 348 -27.30 9.71 -17.26
N ALA A 349 -26.05 9.94 -16.85
CA ALA A 349 -25.34 11.20 -17.07
C ALA A 349 -24.28 11.12 -18.19
N LEU A 350 -24.04 9.94 -18.76
CA LEU A 350 -23.02 9.75 -19.80
C LEU A 350 -23.54 10.24 -21.16
N GLY A 351 -22.96 11.35 -21.63
CA GLY A 351 -23.05 11.74 -23.03
C GLY A 351 -22.14 10.92 -23.93
N LYS A 352 -22.43 10.85 -25.22
CA LYS A 352 -21.57 10.19 -26.20
C LYS A 352 -20.15 10.74 -26.15
N GLY A 353 -19.17 9.85 -25.94
CA GLY A 353 -17.76 10.21 -25.83
C GLY A 353 -17.30 10.62 -24.43
N ALA A 354 -18.19 10.60 -23.42
CA ALA A 354 -17.80 10.80 -22.03
C ALA A 354 -16.77 9.74 -21.62
N ARG A 355 -15.72 10.17 -20.90
CA ARG A 355 -14.60 9.32 -20.48
C ARG A 355 -14.78 8.89 -19.03
N ILE A 356 -14.44 7.64 -18.77
CA ILE A 356 -14.34 7.08 -17.42
C ILE A 356 -12.85 6.85 -17.19
N VAL A 357 -12.28 7.64 -16.30
CA VAL A 357 -10.84 7.61 -15.98
C VAL A 357 -10.70 7.05 -14.59
N ILE A 358 -10.20 5.82 -14.50
CA ILE A 358 -9.94 5.16 -13.21
C ILE A 358 -8.42 5.21 -12.97
N ASN A 359 -8.00 5.74 -11.84
CA ASN A 359 -6.62 5.70 -11.35
C ASN A 359 -6.54 4.76 -10.14
N ASP A 360 -6.17 3.50 -10.39
CA ASP A 360 -6.20 2.45 -9.38
C ASP A 360 -5.06 1.44 -9.60
N GLY A 361 -4.95 0.45 -8.72
CA GLY A 361 -4.07 -0.69 -8.96
C GLY A 361 -4.48 -1.44 -10.23
N ALA A 362 -3.50 -1.87 -11.02
CA ALA A 362 -3.71 -2.80 -12.11
C ALA A 362 -2.62 -3.85 -12.09
N LEU A 363 -3.02 -5.12 -12.20
CA LEU A 363 -2.09 -6.23 -12.23
C LEU A 363 -1.44 -6.32 -13.62
N PRO A 364 -0.11 -6.45 -13.70
CA PRO A 364 0.56 -6.74 -14.96
C PRO A 364 0.32 -8.19 -15.34
N GLU A 365 0.50 -8.48 -16.63
CA GLU A 365 0.57 -9.86 -17.11
C GLU A 365 1.62 -10.65 -16.31
N PRO A 366 1.35 -11.92 -15.94
CA PRO A 366 2.25 -12.71 -15.11
C PRO A 366 3.69 -12.75 -15.62
N GLY A 367 4.64 -12.36 -14.77
CA GLY A 367 6.08 -12.39 -15.10
C GLY A 367 6.56 -11.28 -16.03
N THR A 368 5.75 -10.25 -16.31
CA THR A 368 6.16 -9.10 -17.15
C THR A 368 6.72 -7.92 -16.35
N ALA A 369 6.39 -7.82 -15.06
CA ALA A 369 6.92 -6.80 -14.17
C ALA A 369 8.16 -7.27 -13.39
N GLY A 370 8.89 -6.33 -12.79
CA GLY A 370 10.03 -6.68 -11.94
C GLY A 370 9.59 -7.48 -10.71
N TYR A 371 10.42 -8.42 -10.24
CA TYR A 371 10.07 -9.33 -9.13
C TYR A 371 9.48 -8.62 -7.90
N ILE A 372 10.10 -7.51 -7.47
CA ILE A 372 9.64 -6.74 -6.30
C ILE A 372 8.29 -6.09 -6.58
N GLU A 373 8.14 -5.51 -7.77
CA GLU A 373 6.94 -4.82 -8.19
C GLU A 373 5.75 -5.78 -8.26
N GLU A 374 5.90 -6.89 -8.98
CA GLU A 374 4.87 -7.93 -9.12
C GLU A 374 4.49 -8.50 -7.75
N ARG A 375 5.48 -8.83 -6.91
CA ARG A 375 5.23 -9.33 -5.56
C ARG A 375 4.45 -8.31 -4.72
N THR A 376 4.79 -7.02 -4.78
CA THR A 376 4.07 -5.97 -4.03
C THR A 376 2.62 -5.86 -4.51
N MET A 377 2.37 -5.81 -5.82
CA MET A 377 1.01 -5.69 -6.37
C MET A 377 0.15 -6.92 -6.02
N ARG A 378 0.69 -8.13 -6.16
CA ARG A 378 -0.03 -9.36 -5.75
C ARG A 378 -0.23 -9.48 -4.24
N THR A 379 0.64 -8.86 -3.44
CA THR A 379 0.42 -8.77 -1.98
C THR A 379 -0.73 -7.80 -1.67
N MET A 380 -0.83 -6.68 -2.40
CA MET A 380 -1.94 -5.75 -2.26
C MET A 380 -3.28 -6.40 -2.68
N ASP A 381 -3.29 -7.17 -3.75
CA ASP A 381 -4.47 -7.93 -4.18
C ASP A 381 -5.04 -8.83 -3.07
N LEU A 382 -4.18 -9.66 -2.45
CA LEU A 382 -4.59 -10.47 -1.30
C LEU A 382 -4.99 -9.62 -0.08
N PHE A 383 -4.39 -8.45 0.08
CA PHE A 383 -4.78 -7.53 1.15
C PHE A 383 -6.21 -6.98 0.95
N MET A 384 -6.58 -6.65 -0.29
CA MET A 384 -7.95 -6.28 -0.66
C MET A 384 -8.94 -7.42 -0.42
N GLN A 385 -8.55 -8.66 -0.73
CA GLN A 385 -9.37 -9.83 -0.43
C GLN A 385 -9.60 -10.01 1.08
N VAL A 386 -8.56 -9.84 1.90
CA VAL A 386 -8.66 -9.99 3.37
C VAL A 386 -9.62 -8.98 3.97
N THR A 387 -9.59 -7.73 3.49
CA THR A 387 -10.26 -6.59 4.13
C THR A 387 -11.66 -6.32 3.61
N VAL A 388 -11.87 -6.43 2.29
CA VAL A 388 -13.12 -5.99 1.65
C VAL A 388 -13.70 -7.00 0.65
N ASN A 389 -13.11 -8.20 0.52
CA ASN A 389 -13.47 -9.18 -0.51
C ASN A 389 -13.45 -8.61 -1.95
N ALA A 390 -12.57 -7.64 -2.18
CA ALA A 390 -12.30 -7.08 -3.51
C ALA A 390 -10.98 -7.63 -4.05
N ARG A 391 -10.59 -7.18 -5.24
CA ARG A 391 -9.38 -7.60 -5.94
C ARG A 391 -8.77 -6.47 -6.76
N GLU A 392 -7.47 -6.57 -6.98
CA GLU A 392 -6.80 -5.86 -8.07
C GLU A 392 -7.11 -6.58 -9.39
N ARG A 393 -7.11 -5.85 -10.52
CA ARG A 393 -7.62 -6.36 -11.80
C ARG A 393 -6.57 -6.28 -12.91
N GLU A 394 -6.54 -7.28 -13.77
CA GLU A 394 -5.76 -7.28 -15.02
C GLU A 394 -6.51 -6.52 -16.12
N ALA A 395 -5.86 -6.21 -17.24
CA ALA A 395 -6.50 -5.44 -18.33
C ALA A 395 -7.76 -6.12 -18.89
N ASP A 396 -7.74 -7.45 -19.01
CA ASP A 396 -8.88 -8.24 -19.48
C ASP A 396 -10.02 -8.28 -18.44
N ASP A 397 -9.70 -8.26 -17.13
CA ASP A 397 -10.72 -8.11 -16.07
C ASP A 397 -11.43 -6.77 -16.18
N TRP A 398 -10.70 -5.67 -16.41
CA TRP A 398 -11.28 -4.35 -16.62
C TRP A 398 -12.20 -4.32 -17.85
N ALA A 399 -11.76 -4.90 -18.97
CA ALA A 399 -12.58 -5.00 -20.18
C ALA A 399 -13.88 -5.79 -19.93
N ALA A 400 -13.79 -6.91 -19.21
CA ALA A 400 -14.95 -7.71 -18.82
C ALA A 400 -15.90 -6.93 -17.90
N LEU A 401 -15.36 -6.21 -16.92
CA LEU A 401 -16.13 -5.40 -15.96
C LEU A 401 -16.94 -4.29 -16.65
N PHE A 402 -16.31 -3.53 -17.55
CA PHE A 402 -17.00 -2.51 -18.34
C PHE A 402 -18.12 -3.11 -19.19
N LYS A 403 -17.84 -4.23 -19.85
CA LYS A 403 -18.81 -4.92 -20.69
C LYS A 403 -19.99 -5.48 -19.87
N GLU A 404 -19.73 -6.01 -18.68
CA GLU A 404 -20.77 -6.49 -17.78
C GLU A 404 -21.69 -5.35 -17.31
N ALA A 405 -21.14 -4.15 -17.10
CA ALA A 405 -21.95 -2.99 -16.78
C ALA A 405 -22.89 -2.57 -17.92
N ASP A 406 -22.37 -2.46 -19.15
CA ASP A 406 -23.14 -2.21 -20.38
C ASP A 406 -22.25 -2.40 -21.62
N ASP A 407 -22.79 -2.99 -22.70
CA ASP A 407 -22.06 -3.21 -23.96
C ASP A 407 -21.58 -1.92 -24.65
N ARG A 408 -22.09 -0.74 -24.25
CA ARG A 408 -21.70 0.58 -24.78
C ARG A 408 -20.45 1.17 -24.12
N TYR A 409 -19.93 0.57 -23.05
CA TYR A 409 -18.61 0.93 -22.56
C TYR A 409 -17.54 0.32 -23.47
N ARG A 410 -16.53 1.13 -23.81
CA ARG A 410 -15.35 0.67 -24.54
C ARG A 410 -14.09 1.02 -23.79
N LEU A 411 -13.38 0.00 -23.31
CA LEU A 411 -12.03 0.17 -22.78
C LEU A 411 -11.12 0.67 -23.90
N LEU A 412 -10.45 1.80 -23.67
CA LEU A 412 -9.51 2.41 -24.60
C LEU A 412 -8.09 1.94 -24.30
N ARG A 413 -7.67 2.05 -23.04
CA ARG A 413 -6.29 1.75 -22.65
C ARG A 413 -6.16 1.49 -21.15
N VAL A 414 -5.18 0.64 -20.81
CA VAL A 414 -4.62 0.51 -19.45
C VAL A 414 -3.13 0.82 -19.52
N TRP A 415 -2.63 1.71 -18.67
CA TRP A 415 -1.19 2.00 -18.59
C TRP A 415 -0.77 2.49 -17.20
N CYS A 416 0.46 2.18 -16.82
CA CYS A 416 1.09 2.71 -15.61
C CYS A 416 2.02 3.87 -16.00
N PRO A 417 1.82 5.10 -15.49
CA PRO A 417 2.81 6.17 -15.64
C PRO A 417 4.16 5.77 -15.05
N GLU A 418 5.23 6.29 -15.62
CA GLU A 418 6.58 5.99 -15.15
C GLU A 418 6.75 6.41 -13.68
N ARG A 419 7.37 5.55 -12.87
CA ARG A 419 7.54 5.70 -11.40
C ARG A 419 6.24 5.67 -10.59
N SER A 420 5.07 5.55 -11.21
CA SER A 420 3.81 5.37 -10.47
C SER A 420 3.63 3.94 -9.97
N ARG A 421 2.82 3.79 -8.92
CA ARG A 421 2.31 2.51 -8.41
C ARG A 421 0.84 2.29 -8.76
N MET A 422 0.20 3.26 -9.42
CA MET A 422 -1.18 3.17 -9.89
C MET A 422 -1.19 3.30 -11.40
N SER A 423 -2.12 2.57 -12.02
CA SER A 423 -2.37 2.67 -13.44
C SER A 423 -3.56 3.57 -13.72
N PHE A 424 -3.61 4.07 -14.95
CA PHE A 424 -4.82 4.61 -15.53
C PHE A 424 -5.52 3.53 -16.35
N ILE A 425 -6.82 3.42 -16.14
CA ILE A 425 -7.76 2.62 -16.92
C ILE A 425 -8.75 3.62 -17.52
N GLU A 426 -8.65 3.82 -18.83
CA GLU A 426 -9.49 4.77 -19.56
C GLU A 426 -10.50 4.00 -20.42
N ALA A 427 -11.78 4.30 -20.22
CA ALA A 427 -12.86 3.84 -21.07
C ALA A 427 -13.68 5.02 -21.59
N GLU A 428 -14.38 4.82 -22.70
CA GLU A 428 -15.36 5.77 -23.21
C GLU A 428 -16.76 5.18 -23.25
N TRP A 429 -17.75 6.06 -23.19
CA TRP A 429 -19.14 5.74 -23.44
C TRP A 429 -19.51 5.95 -24.92
N SER A 430 -20.02 4.91 -25.58
CA SER A 430 -20.46 5.00 -26.98
C SER A 430 -21.97 5.17 -27.16
N GLY A 431 -22.74 5.23 -26.07
CA GLY A 431 -24.19 5.43 -26.10
C GLY A 431 -24.59 6.84 -26.52
N GLU A 432 -25.83 6.97 -27.04
CA GLU A 432 -26.45 8.25 -27.37
C GLU A 432 -27.10 8.93 -26.17
#